data_AF-A0A091GL82-F1
#
_entry.id   AF-A0A091GL82-F1
#
_cell.length_a   1.000
_cell.length_b   1.000
_cell.length_c   1.000
_cell.angle_alpha   90.00
_cell.angle_beta   90.00
_cell.angle_gamma   90.00
#
_symmetry.space_group_name_H-M   'P 1'
#
loop_
_entity.id
_entity.type
_entity.pdbx_description
1 polymer ?
#
loop_
_entity_poly.entity_id
_entity_poly.type
_entity_poly.pdbx_seq_one_letter_code
_entity_poly.pdbx_strand_id
1 'polypeptide(L)'
;VVLEVTCSLLVWLCLYACFCYWNQHQSYEWSCRLVTLLHGVVVTCFSGYVALLDGPWPLTHAGSPNTPLQIHVLSLTLGYFIFDLGWCLYFQTEGDLMLRKMKKYHSWTSRRSTNAPVETNGRLAA
;
A
#
# COMPACT_ATOMS: atom_id res chain seq x y z
N VAL A 1 -8.15 9.26 15.04
CA VAL A 1 -8.12 8.46 13.79
C VAL A 1 -7.44 9.17 12.63
N VAL A 2 -8.05 10.09 11.85
CA VAL A 2 -7.38 10.66 10.65
C VAL A 2 -6.05 11.33 11.00
N LEU A 3 -6.03 12.21 12.02
CA LEU A 3 -4.80 12.85 12.50
C LEU A 3 -3.76 11.84 12.99
N GLU A 4 -4.18 10.79 13.70
CA GLU A 4 -3.27 9.73 14.19
C GLU A 4 -2.67 8.93 13.04
N VAL A 5 -3.46 8.65 11.99
CA VAL A 5 -3.00 7.97 10.78
C VAL A 5 -2.03 8.86 10.01
N THR A 6 -2.29 10.17 9.91
CA THR A 6 -1.34 11.11 9.28
C THR A 6 -0.06 11.23 10.10
N CYS A 7 -0.15 11.28 11.42
CA CYS A 7 1.01 11.32 12.31
C CYS A 7 1.83 10.03 12.21
N SER A 8 1.18 8.85 12.25
CA SER A 8 1.86 7.56 12.11
C SER A 8 2.54 7.44 10.74
N LEU A 9 1.90 7.92 9.68
CA LEU A 9 2.51 8.02 8.35
C LEU A 9 3.79 8.86 8.35
N LEU A 10 3.78 10.04 8.96
CA LEU A 10 4.96 10.89 9.07
C LEU A 10 6.07 10.21 9.87
N VAL A 11 5.73 9.54 10.98
CA VAL A 11 6.69 8.77 11.78
C VAL A 11 7.36 7.68 10.93
N TRP A 12 6.57 6.92 10.17
CA TRP A 12 7.10 5.88 9.28
C TRP A 12 7.99 6.46 8.16
N LEU A 13 7.60 7.58 7.56
CA LEU A 13 8.41 8.27 6.54
C LEU A 13 9.71 8.82 7.12
N CYS A 14 9.68 9.42 8.31
CA CYS A 14 10.88 9.89 8.99
C CYS A 14 11.82 8.74 9.36
N LEU A 15 11.29 7.64 9.91
CA LEU A 15 12.06 6.41 10.18
C LEU A 15 12.72 5.88 8.90
N TYR A 16 11.96 5.79 7.81
CA TYR A 16 12.47 5.38 6.51
C TYR A 16 13.62 6.29 6.03
N ALA A 17 13.44 7.62 6.10
CA ALA A 17 14.47 8.59 5.72
C ALA A 17 15.73 8.46 6.60
N CYS A 18 15.56 8.28 7.92
CA CYS A 18 16.65 8.04 8.85
C CYS A 18 17.42 6.75 8.52
N PHE A 19 16.72 5.65 8.19
CA PHE A 19 17.38 4.41 7.78
C PHE A 19 18.09 4.52 6.45
N CYS A 20 17.53 5.25 5.48
CA CYS A 20 18.23 5.55 4.23
C CYS A 20 19.47 6.43 4.44
N TYR A 21 19.41 7.39 5.36
CA TYR A 21 20.56 8.22 5.72
C TYR A 21 21.64 7.42 6.44
N TRP A 22 21.26 6.56 7.38
CA TRP A 22 22.21 5.73 8.12
C TRP A 22 22.84 4.66 7.23
N ASN A 23 22.02 4.00 6.41
CA ASN A 23 22.44 2.92 5.52
C ASN A 23 22.57 3.41 4.07
N GLN A 24 23.27 4.54 3.85
CA GLN A 24 23.57 5.05 2.50
C GLN A 24 24.27 4.02 1.58
N HIS A 25 24.89 3.00 2.16
CA HIS A 25 25.60 1.95 1.43
C HIS A 25 24.76 0.70 1.11
N GLN A 26 23.51 0.60 1.61
CA GLN A 26 22.60 -0.52 1.31
C GLN A 26 21.46 -0.10 0.36
N SER A 27 20.92 -1.07 -0.38
CA SER A 27 19.79 -0.87 -1.28
C SER A 27 18.53 -0.38 -0.56
N TYR A 28 17.71 0.44 -1.23
CA TYR A 28 16.47 1.00 -0.66
C TYR A 28 15.45 -0.06 -0.16
N GLU A 29 15.51 -1.28 -0.70
CA GLU A 29 14.74 -2.43 -0.23
C GLU A 29 15.09 -2.85 1.21
N TRP A 30 16.35 -2.70 1.61
CA TRP A 30 16.82 -3.03 2.95
C TRP A 30 16.20 -2.09 3.99
N SER A 31 16.14 -0.80 3.69
CA SER A 31 15.46 0.19 4.54
C SER A 31 13.97 -0.14 4.67
N CYS A 32 13.30 -0.55 3.57
CA CYS A 32 11.90 -0.96 3.62
C CYS A 32 11.68 -2.19 4.53
N ARG A 33 12.49 -3.25 4.35
CA ARG A 33 12.43 -4.46 5.20
C ARG A 33 12.65 -4.17 6.68
N LEU A 34 13.53 -3.22 7.00
CA LEU A 34 13.78 -2.80 8.38
C LEU A 34 12.58 -2.06 8.96
N VAL A 35 11.94 -1.19 8.18
CA VAL A 35 10.70 -0.50 8.58
C VAL A 35 9.56 -1.51 8.82
N THR A 36 9.39 -2.51 7.96
CA THR A 36 8.42 -3.60 8.15
C THR A 36 8.71 -4.40 9.42
N LEU A 37 9.98 -4.71 9.68
CA LEU A 37 10.37 -5.46 10.88
C LEU A 37 10.06 -4.67 12.15
N LEU A 38 10.38 -3.38 12.17
CA LEU A 38 10.07 -2.50 13.30
C LEU A 38 8.56 -2.34 13.50
N HIS A 39 7.80 -2.23 12.41
CA HIS A 39 6.34 -2.27 12.48
C HIS A 39 5.84 -3.55 13.17
N GLY A 40 6.33 -4.72 12.74
CA GLY A 40 6.01 -6.00 13.34
C GLY A 40 6.34 -6.05 14.82
N VAL A 41 7.55 -5.65 15.21
CA VAL A 41 7.98 -5.64 16.62
C VAL A 41 7.11 -4.70 17.45
N VAL A 42 6.86 -3.47 16.99
CA VAL A 42 6.03 -2.49 17.70
C VAL A 42 4.61 -3.02 17.90
N VAL A 43 3.97 -3.55 16.85
CA VAL A 43 2.61 -4.11 16.93
C VAL A 43 2.56 -5.33 17.85
N THR A 44 3.53 -6.25 17.74
CA THR A 44 3.56 -7.44 18.60
C THR A 44 3.80 -7.08 20.07
N CYS A 45 4.73 -6.15 20.35
CA CYS A 45 4.97 -5.68 21.71
C CYS A 45 3.76 -4.95 22.29
N PHE A 46 3.12 -4.04 21.55
CA PHE A 46 1.92 -3.34 22.02
C PHE A 46 0.72 -4.28 22.20
N SER A 47 0.50 -5.20 21.25
CA SER A 47 -0.56 -6.21 21.35
C SER A 47 -0.32 -7.16 22.54
N GLY A 48 0.92 -7.62 22.72
CA GLY A 48 1.32 -8.42 23.87
C GLY A 48 1.17 -7.67 25.19
N TYR A 49 1.53 -6.38 25.24
CA TYR A 49 1.34 -5.53 26.41
C TYR A 49 -0.15 -5.40 26.78
N VAL A 50 -1.01 -5.13 25.79
CA VAL A 50 -2.46 -5.11 26.01
C VAL A 50 -2.99 -6.48 26.43
N ALA A 51 -2.47 -7.58 25.89
CA ALA A 51 -2.93 -8.92 26.23
C ALA A 51 -2.46 -9.43 27.61
N LEU A 52 -1.28 -8.98 28.08
CA LEU A 52 -0.63 -9.50 29.28
C LEU A 52 -0.73 -8.58 30.50
N LEU A 53 -0.79 -7.25 30.30
CA LEU A 53 -0.72 -6.26 31.39
C LEU A 53 -2.00 -5.42 31.54
N ASP A 54 -2.64 -5.01 30.44
CA ASP A 54 -3.77 -4.04 30.46
C ASP A 54 -5.14 -4.62 30.04
N GLY A 55 -5.22 -5.89 29.66
CA GLY A 55 -6.43 -6.48 29.08
C GLY A 55 -7.31 -7.18 30.12
N PRO A 56 -8.59 -6.79 30.32
CA PRO A 56 -9.56 -7.70 30.91
C PRO A 56 -9.62 -8.97 30.04
N TRP A 57 -9.68 -10.14 30.69
CA TRP A 57 -9.69 -11.45 30.02
C TRP A 57 -10.50 -11.42 28.72
N PRO A 58 -9.96 -11.86 27.56
CA PRO A 58 -10.57 -11.72 26.23
C PRO A 58 -11.96 -12.39 26.10
N LEU A 59 -12.35 -13.20 27.09
CA LEU A 59 -13.63 -13.91 27.17
C LEU A 59 -14.68 -13.22 28.06
N THR A 60 -14.37 -12.12 28.76
CA THR A 60 -15.29 -11.51 29.75
C THR A 60 -15.96 -10.21 29.29
N HIS A 61 -15.44 -9.51 28.27
CA HIS A 61 -15.98 -8.22 27.81
C HIS A 61 -16.00 -8.12 26.27
N ALA A 62 -16.59 -9.11 25.60
CA ALA A 62 -16.85 -9.05 24.17
C ALA A 62 -17.90 -7.95 23.88
N GLY A 63 -17.46 -6.79 23.40
CA GLY A 63 -18.34 -5.66 23.03
C GLY A 63 -17.99 -4.30 23.65
N SER A 64 -16.92 -4.21 24.45
CA SER A 64 -16.40 -2.91 24.93
C SER A 64 -15.90 -2.05 23.76
N PRO A 65 -16.08 -0.72 23.78
CA PRO A 65 -15.43 0.17 22.82
C PRO A 65 -13.91 -0.09 22.80
N ASN A 66 -13.30 -0.04 21.61
CA ASN A 66 -11.88 -0.27 21.41
C ASN A 66 -11.08 0.60 22.40
N THR A 67 -10.12 -0.01 23.10
CA THR A 67 -9.27 0.76 24.00
C THR A 67 -8.45 1.77 23.21
N PRO A 68 -8.11 2.94 23.77
CA PRO A 68 -7.30 3.94 23.09
C PRO A 68 -5.97 3.36 22.57
N LEU A 69 -5.40 2.37 23.27
CA LEU A 69 -4.23 1.60 22.81
C LEU A 69 -4.50 0.80 21.53
N GLN A 70 -5.65 0.12 21.42
CA GLN A 70 -6.01 -0.61 20.20
C GLN A 70 -6.23 0.33 19.01
N ILE A 71 -6.87 1.49 19.23
CA ILE A 71 -7.04 2.52 18.19
C ILE A 71 -5.68 3.04 17.73
N HIS A 72 -4.74 3.22 18.66
CA HIS A 72 -3.39 3.67 18.35
C HIS A 72 -2.61 2.63 17.53
N VAL A 73 -2.63 1.35 17.94
CA VAL A 73 -2.02 0.24 17.19
C VAL A 73 -2.63 0.11 15.80
N LEU A 74 -3.97 0.18 15.70
CA LEU A 74 -4.68 0.17 14.42
C LEU A 74 -4.23 1.33 13.53
N SER A 75 -4.12 2.54 14.08
CA SER A 75 -3.68 3.73 13.33
C SER A 75 -2.21 3.64 12.89
N LEU A 76 -1.35 3.02 13.71
CA LEU A 76 0.05 2.73 13.39
C LEU A 76 0.19 1.73 12.24
N THR A 77 -0.61 0.67 12.27
CA THR A 77 -0.68 -0.35 11.20
C THR A 77 -1.26 0.21 9.91
N LEU A 78 -2.33 0.99 9.99
CA LEU A 78 -2.93 1.62 8.82
C LEU A 78 -1.97 2.61 8.17
N GLY A 79 -1.25 3.42 8.96
CA GLY A 79 -0.22 4.32 8.46
C GLY A 79 0.94 3.57 7.80
N TYR A 80 1.43 2.48 8.42
CA TYR A 80 2.46 1.63 7.82
C TYR A 80 1.99 1.05 6.47
N PHE A 81 0.75 0.56 6.39
CA PHE A 81 0.23 -0.05 5.16
C PHE A 81 0.15 0.97 4.00
N ILE A 82 -0.28 2.19 4.29
CA ILE A 82 -0.29 3.28 3.30
C ILE A 82 1.14 3.64 2.87
N PHE A 83 2.10 3.66 3.81
CA PHE A 83 3.52 3.83 3.50
C PHE A 83 4.05 2.71 2.60
N ASP A 84 3.79 1.45 2.93
CA ASP A 84 4.23 0.27 2.17
C ASP A 84 3.64 0.26 0.76
N LEU A 85 2.35 0.60 0.63
CA LEU A 85 1.68 0.77 -0.66
C LEU A 85 2.29 1.92 -1.48
N GLY A 86 2.53 3.07 -0.85
CA GLY A 86 3.15 4.23 -1.52
C GLY A 86 4.59 3.93 -1.95
N TRP A 87 5.35 3.22 -1.11
CA TRP A 87 6.70 2.76 -1.40
C TRP A 87 6.73 1.78 -2.57
N CYS A 88 5.84 0.77 -2.56
CA CYS A 88 5.65 -0.14 -3.67
C CYS A 88 5.29 0.63 -4.94
N LEU A 89 4.31 1.53 -4.92
CA LEU A 89 3.96 2.32 -6.11
C LEU A 89 5.10 3.21 -6.64
N TYR A 90 5.94 3.75 -5.75
CA TYR A 90 7.06 4.62 -6.11
C TYR A 90 8.24 3.84 -6.73
N PHE A 91 8.63 2.71 -6.11
CA PHE A 91 9.78 1.91 -6.54
C PHE A 91 9.41 0.85 -7.59
N GLN A 92 8.18 0.37 -7.58
CA GLN A 92 7.62 -0.64 -8.50
C GLN A 92 6.97 0.08 -9.69
N THR A 93 7.80 0.69 -10.54
CA THR A 93 7.46 1.31 -11.83
C THR A 93 6.90 0.34 -12.89
N GLU A 94 6.19 -0.72 -12.48
CA GLU A 94 5.34 -1.52 -13.35
C GLU A 94 3.96 -0.88 -13.58
N GLY A 95 3.51 0.04 -12.72
CA GLY A 95 2.29 0.82 -12.96
C GLY A 95 2.39 1.68 -14.22
N ASP A 96 3.55 2.29 -14.46
CA ASP A 96 3.82 3.08 -15.67
C ASP A 96 4.02 2.17 -16.90
N LEU A 97 4.54 0.95 -16.72
CA LEU A 97 4.58 -0.07 -17.77
C LEU A 97 3.19 -0.62 -18.11
N MET A 98 2.31 -0.85 -17.14
CA MET A 98 0.92 -1.26 -17.38
C MET A 98 0.12 -0.13 -18.04
N LEU A 99 0.30 1.12 -17.61
CA LEU A 99 -0.33 2.27 -18.26
C LEU A 99 0.19 2.47 -19.70
N ARG A 100 1.51 2.28 -19.93
CA ARG A 100 2.12 2.27 -21.28
C ARG A 100 1.64 1.08 -22.11
N LYS A 101 1.49 -0.11 -21.53
CA LYS A 101 0.96 -1.31 -22.20
C LYS A 101 -0.51 -1.11 -22.57
N MET A 102 -1.30 -0.47 -21.72
CA MET A 102 -2.69 -0.15 -21.98
C MET A 102 -2.84 0.93 -23.05
N LYS A 103 -2.02 1.99 -23.02
CA LYS A 103 -1.91 2.96 -24.13
C LYS A 103 -1.47 2.31 -25.43
N LYS A 104 -0.48 1.40 -25.37
CA LYS A 104 0.02 0.67 -26.54
C LYS A 104 -1.01 -0.30 -27.09
N TYR A 105 -1.77 -0.97 -26.23
CA TYR A 105 -2.88 -1.85 -26.61
C TYR A 105 -3.98 -1.04 -27.28
N HIS A 106 -4.41 0.08 -26.68
CA HIS A 106 -5.42 0.96 -27.26
C HIS A 106 -4.98 1.55 -28.61
N SER A 107 -3.71 1.94 -28.75
CA SER A 107 -3.12 2.37 -30.02
C SER A 107 -3.13 1.25 -31.07
N TRP A 108 -2.81 0.01 -30.68
CA TRP A 108 -2.86 -1.16 -31.54
C TRP A 108 -4.29 -1.46 -32.01
N THR A 109 -5.26 -1.41 -31.10
CA THR A 109 -6.68 -1.64 -31.41
C THR A 109 -7.24 -0.53 -32.32
N SER A 110 -6.87 0.72 -32.08
CA SER A 110 -7.24 1.86 -32.95
C SER A 110 -6.69 1.67 -34.37
N ARG A 111 -5.41 1.29 -34.52
CA ARG A 111 -4.83 0.99 -35.85
C ARG A 111 -5.50 -0.19 -36.53
N ARG A 112 -5.89 -1.23 -35.81
CA ARG A 112 -6.60 -2.39 -36.39
C ARG A 112 -7.99 -2.00 -36.88
N SER A 113 -8.68 -1.10 -36.18
CA SER A 113 -9.98 -0.57 -36.62
C SER A 113 -9.88 0.26 -37.91
N THR A 114 -8.81 1.04 -38.11
CA THR A 114 -8.61 1.82 -39.35
C THR A 114 -8.26 0.95 -40.56
N ASN A 115 -7.65 -0.22 -40.35
CA ASN A 115 -7.27 -1.14 -41.43
C ASN A 115 -8.29 -2.25 -41.69
N ALA A 116 -9.48 -2.18 -41.08
CA ALA A 116 -10.54 -3.15 -41.37
C ALA A 116 -11.07 -2.90 -42.80
N PRO A 117 -11.11 -3.92 -43.68
CA PRO A 117 -11.66 -3.77 -45.02
C PRO A 117 -13.15 -3.41 -44.89
N VAL A 118 -13.54 -2.26 -45.46
CA VAL A 118 -14.95 -1.88 -45.59
C VAL A 118 -15.60 -2.87 -46.57
N GLU A 119 -16.43 -3.77 -46.03
CA GLU A 119 -17.36 -4.56 -46.84
C GLU A 119 -18.40 -3.61 -47.45
N THR A 120 -18.15 -3.15 -48.68
CA THR A 120 -19.17 -2.50 -49.48
C THR A 120 -20.14 -3.58 -49.97
N ASN A 121 -21.20 -3.83 -49.20
CA ASN A 121 -22.27 -4.73 -49.61
C ASN A 121 -22.93 -4.19 -50.90
N GLY A 122 -22.59 -4.80 -52.03
CA GLY A 122 -23.17 -4.52 -53.33
C GLY A 122 -24.66 -4.88 -53.35
N ARG A 123 -25.53 -3.87 -53.28
CA ARG A 123 -26.94 -4.01 -53.64
C ARG A 123 -27.05 -4.24 -55.14
N LEU A 124 -27.28 -5.49 -55.54
CA LEU A 124 -27.81 -5.85 -56.85
C LEU A 124 -29.25 -5.31 -56.97
N ALA A 125 -29.45 -4.31 -57.82
CA ALA A 125 -30.76 -3.98 -58.37
C ALA A 125 -30.96 -4.86 -59.61
N ALA A 126 -31.94 -5.76 -59.55
CA ALA A 126 -32.44 -6.53 -60.67
C ALA A 126 -33.56 -5.75 -61.38
#